data_AF-A0A535QUQ2-F1
#
_entry.id   AF-A0A535QUQ2-F1
#
_cell.length_a   1.000
_cell.length_b   1.000
_cell.length_c   1.000
_cell.angle_alpha   90.00
_cell.angle_beta   90.00
_cell.angle_gamma   90.00
#
_symmetry.space_group_name_H-M   'P 1'
#
loop_
_entity.id
_entity.type
_entity.pdbx_description
1 polymer ?
#
loop_
_entity_poly.entity_id
_entity_poly.type
_entity_poly.pdbx_seq_one_letter_code
_entity_poly.pdbx_strand_id
1 'polypeptide(L)'
;MGKMGFFTDTTICIGCKACEVACKQWNQLPADGFRFTGHSYDNTSMLSATTWRHVAFIEQPRTTDGTGKSVNWLMMSDVCKHCANPGCMEACPTGALIRNEFGDVYLQPDVCNGCGYCVPSCPFGVVDLNLDDGRAFKCTLCYDRQKDGIEPACAKACPTDSITFGDIDELREKAKKRVGVLHERGEKAAYLYGVDEDTTVGNLNAFFLLMDRPSVYNLPEKPRLPQENVLPGFMASLATAAVLTLATAFSLWSRKK
;
A
#
# COMPACT_ATOMS: atom_id res chain seq x y z
N MET A 1 10.90 -5.55 21.56
CA MET A 1 9.63 -6.01 20.97
C MET A 1 9.87 -6.25 19.49
N GLY A 2 9.30 -7.31 18.91
CA GLY A 2 9.46 -7.63 17.49
C GLY A 2 8.74 -6.61 16.59
N LYS A 3 9.03 -6.64 15.29
CA LYS A 3 8.29 -5.83 14.31
C LYS A 3 6.91 -6.46 14.10
N MET A 4 5.86 -5.67 14.24
CA MET A 4 4.48 -6.15 14.07
C MET A 4 3.98 -5.86 12.65
N GLY A 5 2.92 -6.56 12.24
CA GLY A 5 2.36 -6.37 10.92
C GLY A 5 1.06 -7.11 10.66
N PHE A 6 0.63 -7.04 9.40
CA PHE A 6 -0.52 -7.77 8.87
C PHE A 6 -0.09 -8.78 7.81
N PHE A 7 -0.68 -9.96 7.87
CA PHE A 7 -0.75 -10.89 6.75
C PHE A 7 -2.20 -10.98 6.27
N THR A 8 -2.44 -10.63 5.01
CA THR A 8 -3.76 -10.70 4.38
C THR A 8 -3.83 -11.85 3.37
N ASP A 9 -4.60 -12.90 3.68
CA ASP A 9 -4.90 -14.00 2.77
C ASP A 9 -6.17 -13.68 1.97
N THR A 10 -5.99 -13.31 0.68
CA THR A 10 -7.12 -12.97 -0.19
C THR A 10 -7.98 -14.18 -0.56
N THR A 11 -7.47 -15.42 -0.44
CA THR A 11 -8.21 -16.64 -0.81
C THR A 11 -9.39 -16.96 0.10
N ILE A 12 -9.42 -16.36 1.29
CA ILE A 12 -10.47 -16.54 2.30
C ILE A 12 -11.17 -15.22 2.64
N CYS A 13 -10.87 -14.14 1.89
CA CYS A 13 -11.61 -12.89 1.99
C CYS A 13 -13.00 -13.07 1.37
N ILE A 14 -14.04 -12.81 2.16
CA ILE A 14 -15.44 -12.91 1.71
C ILE A 14 -16.08 -11.56 1.35
N GLY A 15 -15.27 -10.50 1.27
CA GLY A 15 -15.77 -9.17 0.92
C GLY A 15 -16.73 -8.52 1.93
N CYS A 16 -16.85 -9.02 3.16
CA CYS A 16 -17.88 -8.57 4.11
C CYS A 16 -17.79 -7.10 4.57
N LYS A 17 -16.67 -6.40 4.28
CA LYS A 17 -16.36 -5.02 4.71
C LYS A 17 -16.34 -4.78 6.22
N ALA A 18 -16.43 -5.82 7.06
CA ALA A 18 -16.33 -5.69 8.51
C ALA A 18 -15.04 -4.97 8.95
N CYS A 19 -13.95 -5.19 8.23
CA CYS A 19 -12.66 -4.55 8.49
C CYS A 19 -12.64 -3.04 8.17
N GLU A 20 -13.43 -2.55 7.20
CA GLU A 20 -13.60 -1.12 6.95
C GLU A 20 -14.38 -0.48 8.11
N VAL A 21 -15.51 -1.09 8.47
CA VAL A 21 -16.40 -0.58 9.52
C VAL A 21 -15.69 -0.56 10.87
N ALA A 22 -14.99 -1.63 11.23
CA ALA A 22 -14.22 -1.69 12.47
C ALA A 22 -13.10 -0.65 12.50
N CYS A 23 -12.44 -0.40 11.37
CA CYS A 23 -11.41 0.64 11.27
C CYS A 23 -12.01 2.03 11.51
N LYS A 24 -13.13 2.36 10.86
CA LYS A 24 -13.80 3.65 11.07
C LYS A 24 -14.33 3.79 12.50
N GLN A 25 -14.98 2.74 13.04
CA GLN A 25 -15.54 2.75 14.39
C GLN A 25 -14.48 2.98 15.45
N TRP A 26 -13.34 2.29 15.36
CA TRP A 26 -12.27 2.44 16.34
C TRP A 26 -11.63 3.84 16.28
N ASN A 27 -11.32 4.30 15.07
CA ASN A 27 -10.63 5.58 14.86
C ASN A 27 -11.59 6.79 14.80
N GLN A 28 -12.89 6.59 15.05
CA GLN A 28 -13.93 7.63 14.96
C GLN A 28 -13.92 8.39 13.62
N LEU A 29 -13.65 7.69 12.51
CA LEU A 29 -13.58 8.30 11.19
C LEU A 29 -14.99 8.54 10.65
N PRO A 30 -15.23 9.68 9.98
CA PRO A 30 -16.53 9.97 9.40
C PRO A 30 -16.85 8.99 8.26
N ALA A 31 -18.14 8.83 7.97
CA ALA A 31 -18.58 8.14 6.76
C ALA A 31 -18.30 9.00 5.53
N ASP A 32 -17.94 8.38 4.40
CA ASP A 32 -17.63 9.10 3.14
C ASP A 32 -18.89 9.48 2.34
N GLY A 33 -20.06 9.36 2.97
CA GLY A 33 -21.37 9.53 2.35
C GLY A 33 -21.88 8.28 1.63
N PHE A 34 -23.05 8.42 0.99
CA PHE A 34 -23.70 7.35 0.24
C PHE A 34 -23.52 7.61 -1.26
N ARG A 35 -22.45 7.08 -1.84
CA ARG A 35 -22.22 7.11 -3.29
C ARG A 35 -22.15 5.69 -3.84
N PHE A 36 -23.12 5.32 -4.66
CA PHE A 36 -23.06 4.08 -5.43
C PHE A 36 -22.31 4.34 -6.73
N THR A 37 -21.26 3.56 -6.98
CA THR A 37 -20.51 3.63 -8.25
C THR A 37 -21.32 3.06 -9.41
N GLY A 38 -22.28 2.18 -9.14
CA GLY A 38 -23.08 1.48 -10.15
C GLY A 38 -22.32 0.40 -10.92
N HIS A 39 -21.05 0.17 -10.59
CA HIS A 39 -20.16 -0.75 -11.31
C HIS A 39 -19.64 -1.89 -10.43
N SER A 40 -19.77 -1.79 -9.11
CA SER A 40 -19.22 -2.78 -8.17
C SER A 40 -19.94 -2.71 -6.83
N TYR A 41 -19.76 -3.74 -5.99
CA TYR A 41 -20.08 -3.73 -4.55
C TYR A 41 -19.10 -2.88 -3.75
N ASP A 42 -18.07 -2.39 -4.42
CA ASP A 42 -17.19 -1.36 -3.92
C ASP A 42 -17.85 0.03 -3.94
N ASN A 43 -18.03 0.59 -2.73
CA ASN A 43 -18.61 1.91 -2.48
C ASN A 43 -17.58 2.91 -1.91
N THR A 44 -16.45 2.41 -1.38
CA THR A 44 -15.36 3.24 -0.85
C THR A 44 -14.40 3.63 -1.99
N SER A 45 -14.30 2.80 -3.04
CA SER A 45 -13.51 2.97 -4.27
C SER A 45 -11.99 2.96 -4.07
N MET A 46 -11.49 3.64 -3.04
CA MET A 46 -10.07 3.72 -2.72
C MET A 46 -9.86 4.11 -1.25
N LEU A 47 -8.61 4.02 -0.81
CA LEU A 47 -8.17 4.59 0.47
C LEU A 47 -8.21 6.13 0.40
N SER A 48 -8.47 6.77 1.54
CA SER A 48 -8.54 8.24 1.66
C SER A 48 -8.18 8.69 3.08
N ALA A 49 -8.24 10.01 3.32
CA ALA A 49 -8.00 10.57 4.64
C ALA A 49 -9.00 10.09 5.71
N THR A 50 -10.17 9.62 5.29
CA THR A 50 -11.27 9.12 6.14
C THR A 50 -11.51 7.62 6.00
N THR A 51 -10.89 6.96 5.02
CA THR A 51 -10.99 5.52 4.77
C THR A 51 -9.61 4.88 4.71
N TRP A 52 -9.17 4.40 5.87
CA TRP A 52 -7.81 3.86 6.05
C TRP A 52 -7.67 2.38 5.74
N ARG A 53 -8.79 1.71 5.49
CA ARG A 53 -8.88 0.34 5.02
C ARG A 53 -10.05 0.24 4.04
N HIS A 54 -9.84 -0.50 2.96
CA HIS A 54 -10.74 -0.55 1.82
C HIS A 54 -10.86 -1.99 1.32
N VAL A 55 -12.04 -2.43 0.86
CA VAL A 55 -12.28 -3.76 0.30
C VAL A 55 -12.67 -3.63 -1.17
N ALA A 56 -11.76 -4.07 -2.03
CA ALA A 56 -11.96 -4.13 -3.46
C ALA A 56 -12.72 -5.40 -3.86
N PHE A 57 -13.58 -5.27 -4.87
CA PHE A 57 -14.32 -6.37 -5.51
C PHE A 57 -13.97 -6.37 -7.00
N ILE A 58 -13.28 -7.40 -7.45
CA ILE A 58 -12.70 -7.47 -8.80
C ILE A 58 -13.23 -8.71 -9.50
N GLU A 59 -13.98 -8.50 -10.57
CA GLU A 59 -14.46 -9.57 -11.44
C GLU A 59 -13.44 -9.83 -12.55
N GLN A 60 -12.89 -11.04 -12.60
CA GLN A 60 -11.96 -11.46 -13.65
C GLN A 60 -12.63 -12.53 -14.52
N PRO A 61 -12.69 -12.33 -15.85
CA PRO A 61 -13.18 -13.38 -16.74
C PRO A 61 -12.24 -14.58 -16.67
N ARG A 62 -12.80 -15.77 -16.43
CA ARG A 62 -12.04 -17.02 -16.43
C ARG A 62 -12.21 -17.68 -17.80
N THR A 63 -11.11 -18.07 -18.45
CA THR A 63 -11.20 -18.97 -19.60
C THR A 63 -11.85 -20.27 -19.14
N THR A 64 -12.84 -20.77 -19.88
CA THR A 64 -13.60 -21.96 -19.53
C THR A 64 -12.69 -23.19 -19.53
N ASP A 65 -12.19 -23.55 -18.35
CA ASP A 65 -11.30 -24.70 -18.08
C ASP A 65 -12.08 -26.02 -17.88
N GLY A 66 -13.29 -26.10 -18.42
CA GLY A 66 -14.17 -27.27 -18.25
C GLY A 66 -14.84 -27.38 -16.87
N THR A 67 -14.57 -26.49 -15.91
CA THR A 67 -15.20 -26.50 -14.58
C THR A 67 -16.58 -25.82 -14.52
N GLY A 68 -17.03 -25.23 -15.63
CA GLY A 68 -18.29 -24.46 -15.70
C GLY A 68 -18.24 -23.10 -15.02
N LYS A 69 -17.10 -22.69 -14.43
CA LYS A 69 -16.90 -21.36 -13.87
C LYS A 69 -16.49 -20.38 -14.96
N SER A 70 -17.23 -19.28 -15.11
CA SER A 70 -16.98 -18.23 -16.10
C SER A 70 -16.25 -17.00 -15.54
N VAL A 71 -16.27 -16.82 -14.22
CA VAL A 71 -15.71 -15.63 -13.54
C VAL A 71 -14.99 -16.03 -12.26
N ASN A 72 -13.83 -15.44 -12.02
CA ASN A 72 -13.19 -15.38 -10.70
C ASN A 72 -13.61 -14.07 -10.04
N TRP A 73 -14.18 -14.14 -8.84
CA TRP A 73 -14.48 -12.95 -8.06
C TRP A 73 -13.43 -12.81 -6.96
N LEU A 74 -12.53 -11.85 -7.12
CA LEU A 74 -11.43 -11.60 -6.22
C LEU A 74 -11.83 -10.48 -5.25
N MET A 75 -11.62 -10.72 -3.96
CA MET A 75 -11.84 -9.72 -2.92
C MET A 75 -10.55 -9.48 -2.15
N MET A 76 -10.20 -8.22 -1.92
CA MET A 76 -8.98 -7.86 -1.19
C MET A 76 -9.23 -6.68 -0.26
N SER A 77 -8.78 -6.81 0.99
CA SER A 77 -8.77 -5.69 1.93
C SER A 77 -7.45 -4.92 1.86
N ASP A 78 -7.44 -3.81 1.13
CA ASP A 78 -6.31 -2.90 1.02
C ASP A 78 -6.11 -1.99 2.25
N VAL A 79 -4.85 -1.65 2.52
CA VAL A 79 -4.40 -0.85 3.68
C VAL A 79 -3.00 -0.26 3.43
N CYS A 80 -2.57 0.72 4.25
CA CYS A 80 -1.16 1.13 4.29
C CYS A 80 -0.23 -0.08 4.49
N LYS A 81 0.88 -0.10 3.73
CA LYS A 81 1.82 -1.22 3.71
C LYS A 81 2.88 -1.19 4.82
N HIS A 82 2.98 -0.08 5.56
CA HIS A 82 3.96 0.14 6.63
C HIS A 82 5.39 -0.28 6.20
N CYS A 83 5.82 0.22 5.03
CA CYS A 83 7.03 -0.23 4.34
C CYS A 83 8.31 -0.19 5.20
N ALA A 84 9.26 -1.07 4.91
CA ALA A 84 10.61 -1.03 5.49
C ALA A 84 11.35 0.27 5.14
N ASN A 85 11.21 0.74 3.89
CA ASN A 85 11.74 2.01 3.40
C ASN A 85 10.58 2.91 2.93
N PRO A 86 9.94 3.65 3.84
CA PRO A 86 8.71 4.38 3.56
C PRO A 86 8.97 5.73 2.90
N GLY A 87 8.67 5.84 1.61
CA GLY A 87 8.82 7.11 0.86
C GLY A 87 8.05 8.28 1.47
N CYS A 88 6.90 8.03 2.10
CA CYS A 88 6.14 9.06 2.78
C CYS A 88 6.88 9.65 4.00
N MET A 89 7.67 8.84 4.71
CA MET A 89 8.50 9.30 5.84
C MET A 89 9.66 10.14 5.34
N GLU A 90 10.39 9.64 4.34
CA GLU A 90 11.54 10.33 3.74
C GLU A 90 11.14 11.67 3.11
N ALA A 91 9.94 11.78 2.56
CA ALA A 91 9.43 13.00 1.95
C ALA A 91 8.87 14.02 2.96
N CYS A 92 8.69 13.64 4.23
CA CYS A 92 8.04 14.50 5.21
C CYS A 92 9.03 15.54 5.77
N PRO A 93 8.85 16.85 5.50
CA PRO A 93 9.79 17.87 5.95
C PRO A 93 9.69 18.19 7.45
N THR A 94 8.58 17.82 8.10
CA THR A 94 8.33 18.15 9.51
C THR A 94 8.69 17.04 10.48
N GLY A 95 8.96 15.82 9.99
CA GLY A 95 9.09 14.65 10.86
C GLY A 95 7.76 14.16 11.45
N ALA A 96 6.62 14.55 10.87
CA ALA A 96 5.30 14.06 11.32
C ALA A 96 5.11 12.56 11.10
N LEU A 97 5.80 11.96 10.12
CA LEU A 97 5.83 10.52 9.89
C LEU A 97 7.06 9.92 10.57
N ILE A 98 6.86 8.93 11.44
CA ILE A 98 7.93 8.28 12.22
C ILE A 98 7.80 6.77 12.18
N ARG A 99 8.89 6.06 12.51
CA ARG A 99 8.85 4.62 12.79
C ARG A 99 8.74 4.43 14.30
N ASN A 100 7.67 3.76 14.74
CA ASN A 100 7.46 3.50 16.16
C ASN A 100 8.20 2.22 16.63
N GLU A 101 8.04 1.89 17.91
CA GLU A 101 8.65 0.72 18.58
C GLU A 101 8.17 -0.64 18.04
N PHE A 102 7.04 -0.69 17.34
CA PHE A 102 6.50 -1.88 16.69
C PHE A 102 6.92 -1.98 15.22
N GLY A 103 7.65 -0.99 14.71
CA GLY A 103 8.05 -0.92 13.31
C GLY A 103 6.98 -0.33 12.39
N ASP A 104 5.89 0.21 12.92
CA ASP A 104 4.87 0.89 12.12
C ASP A 104 5.38 2.24 11.64
N VAL A 105 5.07 2.56 10.40
CA VAL A 105 5.08 3.95 9.94
C VAL A 105 3.87 4.65 10.55
N TYR A 106 4.05 5.51 11.54
CA TYR A 106 2.99 6.24 12.23
C TYR A 106 2.99 7.71 11.82
N LEU A 107 1.80 8.31 11.67
CA LEU A 107 1.63 9.73 11.36
C LEU A 107 1.13 10.43 12.62
N GLN A 108 1.87 11.42 13.08
CA GLN A 108 1.58 12.28 14.24
C GLN A 108 0.74 13.49 13.77
N PRO A 109 -0.58 13.50 13.99
CA PRO A 109 -1.45 14.52 13.39
C PRO A 109 -1.22 15.93 13.97
N ASP A 110 -0.64 16.03 15.15
CA ASP A 110 -0.27 17.27 15.84
C ASP A 110 1.01 17.91 15.28
N VAL A 111 1.89 17.12 14.65
CA VAL A 111 3.13 17.58 14.00
C VAL A 111 2.91 17.87 12.50
N CYS A 112 1.85 17.33 11.92
CA CYS A 112 1.56 17.49 10.50
C CYS A 112 1.15 18.93 10.16
N ASN A 113 1.88 19.57 9.24
CA ASN A 113 1.57 20.91 8.75
C ASN A 113 0.77 20.92 7.43
N GLY A 114 0.36 19.75 6.93
CA GLY A 114 -0.47 19.65 5.73
C GLY A 114 0.23 19.90 4.39
N CYS A 115 1.57 19.89 4.31
CA CYS A 115 2.28 20.16 3.05
C CYS A 115 2.02 19.15 1.91
N GLY A 116 1.48 17.96 2.21
CA GLY A 116 1.08 16.98 1.19
C GLY A 116 2.21 16.20 0.50
N TYR A 117 3.48 16.45 0.79
CA TYR A 117 4.61 15.78 0.11
C TYR A 117 4.61 14.25 0.25
N CYS A 118 4.02 13.76 1.34
CA CYS A 118 3.86 12.32 1.59
C CYS A 118 2.88 11.63 0.63
N VAL A 119 1.92 12.35 0.04
CA VAL A 119 0.88 11.81 -0.86
C VAL A 119 1.51 11.27 -2.16
N PRO A 120 2.18 12.09 -3.01
CA PRO A 120 2.80 11.58 -4.24
C PRO A 120 4.02 10.68 -3.99
N SER A 121 4.58 10.70 -2.77
CA SER A 121 5.73 9.89 -2.39
C SER A 121 5.36 8.44 -2.03
N CYS A 122 4.07 8.16 -1.83
CA CYS A 122 3.60 6.82 -1.56
C CYS A 122 3.31 6.06 -2.87
N PRO A 123 4.07 5.01 -3.22
CA PRO A 123 3.83 4.25 -4.45
C PRO A 123 2.53 3.43 -4.41
N PHE A 124 1.89 3.34 -3.24
CA PHE A 124 0.65 2.61 -3.03
C PHE A 124 -0.58 3.52 -2.91
N GLY A 125 -0.42 4.86 -2.98
CA GLY A 125 -1.55 5.80 -2.91
C GLY A 125 -2.35 5.76 -1.60
N VAL A 126 -1.72 5.39 -0.48
CA VAL A 126 -2.45 5.15 0.80
C VAL A 126 -2.50 6.36 1.74
N VAL A 127 -1.75 7.42 1.43
CA VAL A 127 -1.71 8.65 2.23
C VAL A 127 -2.49 9.71 1.50
N ASP A 128 -3.38 10.38 2.20
CA ASP A 128 -4.25 11.39 1.61
C ASP A 128 -4.46 12.56 2.58
N LEU A 129 -4.80 13.73 2.04
CA LEU A 129 -5.06 14.93 2.82
C LEU A 129 -6.53 15.03 3.16
N ASN A 130 -6.82 15.26 4.44
CA ASN A 130 -8.15 15.69 4.83
C ASN A 130 -8.34 17.15 4.40
N LEU A 131 -9.37 17.41 3.59
CA LEU A 131 -9.65 18.75 3.09
C LEU A 131 -10.24 19.68 4.16
N ASP A 132 -10.75 19.13 5.26
CA ASP A 132 -11.34 19.92 6.34
C ASP A 132 -10.28 20.58 7.23
N ASP A 133 -9.20 19.86 7.56
CA ASP A 133 -8.14 20.34 8.47
C ASP A 133 -6.75 20.43 7.80
N GLY A 134 -6.65 20.07 6.54
CA GLY A 134 -5.43 20.11 5.73
C GLY A 134 -4.39 19.05 6.07
N ARG A 135 -4.60 18.19 7.07
CA ARG A 135 -3.58 17.23 7.53
C ARG A 135 -3.64 15.93 6.76
N ALA A 136 -2.49 15.25 6.68
CA ALA A 136 -2.41 13.94 6.06
C ALA A 136 -2.88 12.84 7.02
N PHE A 137 -3.56 11.82 6.49
CA PHE A 137 -4.02 10.66 7.24
C PHE A 137 -3.81 9.36 6.45
N LYS A 138 -3.73 8.26 7.19
CA LYS A 138 -3.57 6.89 6.71
C LYS A 138 -3.74 5.92 7.87
N CYS A 139 -3.78 4.61 7.59
CA CYS A 139 -3.71 3.58 8.62
C CYS A 139 -2.51 3.77 9.57
N THR A 140 -2.75 3.56 10.85
CA THR A 140 -1.79 3.69 11.97
C THR A 140 -1.31 2.33 12.49
N LEU A 141 -1.67 1.23 11.83
CA LEU A 141 -1.63 -0.14 12.34
C LEU A 141 -2.29 -0.30 13.72
N CYS A 142 -3.23 0.59 14.08
CA CYS A 142 -3.80 0.69 15.43
C CYS A 142 -2.71 0.78 16.53
N TYR A 143 -1.74 1.67 16.34
CA TYR A 143 -0.64 1.89 17.30
C TYR A 143 -1.13 2.01 18.76
N ASP A 144 -2.21 2.75 18.97
CA ASP A 144 -2.88 2.89 20.26
C ASP A 144 -3.30 1.55 20.87
N ARG A 145 -3.93 0.66 20.09
CA ARG A 145 -4.30 -0.70 20.55
C ARG A 145 -3.08 -1.55 20.86
N GLN A 146 -2.05 -1.47 20.01
CA GLN A 146 -0.82 -2.24 20.20
C GLN A 146 -0.11 -1.89 21.51
N LYS A 147 -0.10 -0.61 21.92
CA LYS A 147 0.47 -0.18 23.20
C LYS A 147 -0.20 -0.85 24.41
N ASP A 148 -1.49 -1.17 24.27
CA ASP A 148 -2.27 -1.86 25.30
C ASP A 148 -2.26 -3.39 25.13
N GLY A 149 -1.46 -3.93 24.21
CA GLY A 149 -1.41 -5.36 23.90
C GLY A 149 -2.68 -5.89 23.22
N ILE A 150 -3.46 -4.99 22.59
CA ILE A 150 -4.72 -5.32 21.92
C ILE A 150 -4.48 -5.42 20.41
N GLU A 151 -4.96 -6.49 19.79
CA GLU A 151 -4.91 -6.68 18.35
C GLU A 151 -5.67 -5.56 17.57
N PRO A 152 -5.20 -5.15 16.38
CA PRO A 152 -5.85 -4.12 15.56
C PRO A 152 -7.31 -4.42 15.24
N ALA A 153 -8.14 -3.37 15.20
CA ALA A 153 -9.59 -3.50 15.06
C ALA A 153 -10.02 -4.26 13.79
N CYS A 154 -9.33 -4.02 12.67
CA CYS A 154 -9.64 -4.68 11.40
C CYS A 154 -9.27 -6.18 11.37
N ALA A 155 -8.23 -6.59 12.09
CA ALA A 155 -7.85 -7.99 12.21
C ALA A 155 -8.85 -8.71 13.13
N LYS A 156 -9.14 -8.14 14.30
CA LYS A 156 -10.14 -8.65 15.26
C LYS A 156 -11.52 -8.86 14.64
N ALA A 157 -11.95 -7.95 13.77
CA ALA A 157 -13.26 -7.99 13.15
C ALA A 157 -13.37 -8.95 11.96
N CYS A 158 -12.26 -9.54 11.49
CA CYS A 158 -12.26 -10.39 10.30
C CYS A 158 -12.89 -11.75 10.62
N PRO A 159 -14.07 -12.09 10.05
CA PRO A 159 -14.77 -13.33 10.42
C PRO A 159 -14.13 -14.61 9.88
N THR A 160 -13.23 -14.48 8.91
CA THR A 160 -12.59 -15.61 8.22
C THR A 160 -11.09 -15.69 8.48
N ASP A 161 -10.55 -14.84 9.35
CA ASP A 161 -9.10 -14.69 9.56
C ASP A 161 -8.33 -14.40 8.26
N SER A 162 -8.99 -13.78 7.27
CA SER A 162 -8.33 -13.26 6.07
C SER A 162 -7.28 -12.21 6.43
N ILE A 163 -7.49 -11.44 7.50
CA ILE A 163 -6.52 -10.47 8.02
C ILE A 163 -6.01 -11.00 9.36
N THR A 164 -4.71 -11.32 9.43
CA THR A 164 -4.06 -11.75 10.67
C THR A 164 -3.01 -10.74 11.09
N PHE A 165 -2.85 -10.57 12.41
CA PHE A 165 -1.89 -9.65 13.04
C PHE A 165 -0.94 -10.43 13.94
N GLY A 166 0.32 -9.98 14.02
CA GLY A 166 1.34 -10.63 14.83
C GLY A 166 2.75 -10.14 14.51
N ASP A 167 3.75 -10.84 15.04
CA ASP A 167 5.15 -10.63 14.69
C ASP A 167 5.37 -10.92 13.20
N ILE A 168 6.08 -10.03 12.51
CA ILE A 168 6.19 -10.06 11.05
C ILE A 168 6.90 -11.31 10.54
N ASP A 169 7.88 -11.83 11.27
CA ASP A 169 8.65 -12.98 10.82
C ASP A 169 7.84 -14.26 11.01
N GLU A 170 7.09 -14.38 12.11
CA GLU A 170 6.12 -15.46 12.32
C GLU A 170 5.01 -15.44 11.26
N LEU A 171 4.48 -14.26 10.93
CA LEU A 171 3.47 -14.09 9.89
C LEU A 171 4.00 -14.51 8.50
N ARG A 172 5.24 -14.16 8.16
CA ARG A 172 5.86 -14.57 6.88
C ARG A 172 5.98 -16.08 6.78
N GLU A 173 6.41 -16.75 7.84
CA GLU A 173 6.51 -18.21 7.85
C GLU A 173 5.14 -18.88 7.76
N LYS A 174 4.12 -18.34 8.44
CA LYS A 174 2.73 -18.79 8.29
C LYS A 174 2.24 -18.62 6.85
N ALA A 175 2.54 -17.49 6.23
CA ALA A 175 2.12 -17.18 4.87
C ALA A 175 2.81 -18.08 3.82
N LYS A 176 4.11 -18.34 3.96
CA LYS A 176 4.85 -19.28 3.09
C LYS A 176 4.25 -20.69 3.16
N LYS A 177 3.93 -21.17 4.36
CA LYS A 177 3.22 -22.46 4.56
C LYS A 177 1.85 -22.46 3.87
N ARG A 178 1.09 -21.36 3.99
CA ARG A 178 -0.22 -21.21 3.35
C ARG A 178 -0.12 -21.29 1.82
N VAL A 179 0.87 -20.63 1.22
CA VAL A 179 1.14 -20.75 -0.23
C VAL A 179 1.44 -22.20 -0.62
N GLY A 180 2.27 -22.91 0.14
CA GLY A 180 2.54 -24.33 -0.10
C GLY A 180 1.26 -25.20 -0.10
N VAL A 181 0.39 -25.00 0.88
CA VAL A 181 -0.92 -25.70 0.95
C VAL A 181 -1.80 -25.39 -0.26
N LEU A 182 -1.82 -24.15 -0.75
CA LEU A 182 -2.57 -23.79 -1.95
C LEU A 182 -1.97 -24.45 -3.20
N HIS A 183 -0.64 -24.47 -3.31
CA HIS A 183 0.05 -25.14 -4.42
C HIS A 183 -0.23 -26.65 -4.45
N GLU A 184 -0.30 -27.31 -3.30
CA GLU A 184 -0.69 -28.73 -3.19
C GLU A 184 -2.14 -28.97 -3.65
N ARG A 185 -3.02 -28.00 -3.45
CA ARG A 185 -4.43 -28.02 -3.91
C ARG A 185 -4.61 -27.67 -5.38
N GLY A 186 -3.53 -27.42 -6.11
CA GLY A 186 -3.55 -27.08 -7.54
C GLY A 186 -3.59 -25.58 -7.85
N GLU A 187 -3.65 -24.72 -6.84
CA GLU A 187 -3.67 -23.26 -6.99
C GLU A 187 -2.25 -22.70 -7.19
N LYS A 188 -1.61 -23.07 -8.29
CA LYS A 188 -0.20 -22.75 -8.58
C LYS A 188 0.09 -21.25 -8.74
N ALA A 189 -0.94 -20.44 -8.97
CA ALA A 189 -0.82 -18.99 -9.10
C ALA A 189 -0.66 -18.26 -7.76
N ALA A 190 -0.85 -18.92 -6.62
CA ALA A 190 -0.72 -18.29 -5.31
C ALA A 190 0.73 -17.85 -5.03
N TYR A 191 0.94 -16.60 -4.58
CA TYR A 191 2.25 -16.09 -4.14
C TYR A 191 2.10 -15.01 -3.07
N LEU A 192 3.21 -14.64 -2.44
CA LEU A 192 3.26 -13.54 -1.48
C LEU A 192 3.72 -12.25 -2.15
N TYR A 193 2.94 -11.20 -2.00
CA TYR A 193 3.26 -9.84 -2.44
C TYR A 193 3.75 -9.00 -1.25
N GLY A 194 4.88 -8.32 -1.41
CA GLY A 194 5.52 -7.53 -0.36
C GLY A 194 6.49 -8.29 0.55
N VAL A 195 6.90 -9.50 0.17
CA VAL A 195 7.85 -10.34 0.92
C VAL A 195 8.97 -10.81 0.00
N ASP A 196 10.21 -10.47 0.36
CA ASP A 196 11.46 -10.87 -0.31
C ASP A 196 11.51 -10.44 -1.80
N GLU A 197 10.86 -9.31 -2.13
CA GLU A 197 10.82 -8.74 -3.47
C GLU A 197 11.92 -7.70 -3.70
N ASP A 198 12.47 -7.65 -4.90
CA ASP A 198 13.42 -6.61 -5.34
C ASP A 198 12.68 -5.28 -5.63
N THR A 199 12.43 -4.54 -4.54
CA THR A 199 11.76 -3.23 -4.53
C THR A 199 12.52 -2.27 -3.62
N THR A 200 12.46 -0.97 -3.90
CA THR A 200 13.13 0.02 -3.03
C THR A 200 12.35 0.40 -1.80
N VAL A 201 11.07 0.06 -1.75
CA VAL A 201 10.27 0.13 -0.52
C VAL A 201 10.64 -0.95 0.50
N GLY A 202 11.42 -1.97 0.08
CA GLY A 202 11.78 -3.13 0.88
C GLY A 202 10.58 -3.99 1.26
N ASN A 203 10.76 -4.90 2.22
CA ASN A 203 9.67 -5.73 2.69
C ASN A 203 8.53 -4.88 3.30
N LEU A 204 7.31 -5.32 3.08
CA LEU A 204 6.11 -4.68 3.62
C LEU A 204 5.78 -5.29 4.99
N ASN A 205 5.32 -4.45 5.91
CA ASN A 205 4.81 -4.94 7.20
C ASN A 205 3.30 -5.25 7.12
N ALA A 206 2.59 -4.77 6.10
CA ALA A 206 1.30 -5.33 5.70
C ALA A 206 1.44 -5.91 4.28
N PHE A 207 1.45 -7.24 4.21
CA PHE A 207 1.71 -8.00 2.99
C PHE A 207 0.56 -8.98 2.69
N PHE A 208 0.55 -9.53 1.48
CA PHE A 208 -0.63 -10.19 0.93
C PHE A 208 -0.28 -11.54 0.32
N LEU A 209 -1.19 -12.49 0.41
CA LEU A 209 -1.22 -13.64 -0.49
C LEU A 209 -2.18 -13.30 -1.63
N LEU A 210 -1.66 -13.26 -2.85
CA LEU A 210 -2.43 -12.93 -4.07
C LEU A 210 -2.57 -14.15 -4.97
N MET A 211 -3.67 -14.17 -5.73
CA MET A 211 -3.98 -15.23 -6.72
C MET A 211 -3.80 -14.77 -8.17
N ASP A 212 -3.46 -13.50 -8.37
CA ASP A 212 -3.20 -12.91 -9.68
C ASP A 212 -2.15 -11.79 -9.53
N ARG A 213 -1.74 -11.19 -10.64
CA ARG A 213 -0.79 -10.08 -10.65
C ARG A 213 -1.26 -8.91 -9.78
N PRO A 214 -0.36 -8.17 -9.09
CA PRO A 214 -0.74 -7.07 -8.20
C PRO A 214 -1.59 -6.00 -8.90
N SER A 215 -1.34 -5.73 -10.19
CA SER A 215 -2.12 -4.75 -10.95
C SER A 215 -3.62 -5.07 -11.06
N VAL A 216 -4.01 -6.35 -11.00
CA VAL A 216 -5.42 -6.77 -10.94
C VAL A 216 -6.10 -6.25 -9.66
N TYR A 217 -5.33 -6.13 -8.58
CA TYR A 217 -5.77 -5.63 -7.29
C TYR A 217 -5.51 -4.13 -7.09
N ASN A 218 -5.20 -3.39 -8.16
CA ASN A 218 -4.77 -1.99 -8.11
C ASN A 218 -3.49 -1.77 -7.25
N LEU A 219 -2.62 -2.78 -7.18
CA LEU A 219 -1.32 -2.69 -6.53
C LEU A 219 -0.20 -2.56 -7.57
N PRO A 220 0.88 -1.81 -7.28
CA PRO A 220 2.00 -1.69 -8.20
C PRO A 220 2.76 -3.03 -8.32
N GLU A 221 3.09 -3.43 -9.55
CA GLU A 221 3.86 -4.66 -9.82
C GLU A 221 5.24 -4.66 -9.14
N LYS A 222 5.93 -3.52 -9.20
CA LYS A 222 7.24 -3.31 -8.58
C LYS A 222 7.28 -1.91 -7.97
N PRO A 223 6.81 -1.72 -6.72
CA PRO A 223 6.81 -0.41 -6.09
C PRO A 223 8.24 0.12 -5.96
N ARG A 224 8.47 1.32 -6.48
CA ARG A 224 9.76 2.01 -6.46
C ARG A 224 9.59 3.40 -5.87
N LEU A 225 10.56 3.84 -5.07
CA LEU A 225 10.54 5.17 -4.48
C LEU A 225 10.84 6.22 -5.55
N PRO A 226 10.08 7.33 -5.63
CA PRO A 226 10.35 8.39 -6.62
C PRO A 226 11.77 8.95 -6.57
N GLN A 227 12.41 8.88 -5.40
CA GLN A 227 13.77 9.36 -5.13
C GLN A 227 14.84 8.63 -5.96
N GLU A 228 14.61 7.40 -6.40
CA GLU A 228 15.54 6.69 -7.28
C GLU A 228 15.79 7.43 -8.60
N ASN A 229 14.83 8.26 -9.03
CA ASN A 229 14.94 9.03 -10.26
C ASN A 229 15.67 10.36 -10.08
N VAL A 230 15.99 10.78 -8.84
CA VAL A 230 16.59 12.10 -8.57
C VAL A 230 18.00 12.20 -9.16
N LEU A 231 18.89 11.25 -8.84
CA LEU A 231 20.27 11.28 -9.33
C LEU A 231 20.35 11.07 -10.86
N PRO A 232 19.70 10.05 -11.46
CA PRO A 232 19.68 9.88 -12.91
C PRO A 232 19.10 11.11 -13.63
N GLY A 233 18.02 11.69 -13.10
CA GLY A 233 17.41 12.90 -13.64
C GLY A 233 18.35 14.09 -13.60
N PHE A 234 19.02 14.33 -12.45
CA PHE A 234 19.99 15.41 -12.30
C PHE A 234 21.18 15.26 -13.25
N MET A 235 21.71 14.04 -13.39
CA MET A 235 22.81 13.75 -14.31
C MET A 235 22.39 13.97 -15.78
N ALA A 236 21.17 13.58 -16.15
CA ALA A 236 20.63 13.83 -17.48
C ALA A 236 20.46 15.34 -17.76
N SER A 237 19.99 16.11 -16.78
CA SER A 237 19.90 17.57 -16.89
C SER A 237 21.27 18.23 -17.04
N LEU A 238 22.26 17.82 -16.23
CA LEU A 238 23.64 18.33 -16.34
C LEU A 238 24.26 18.01 -17.71
N ALA A 239 24.10 16.77 -18.18
CA ALA A 239 24.58 16.35 -19.49
C ALA A 239 23.95 17.20 -20.61
N THR A 240 22.64 17.42 -20.53
CA THR A 240 21.90 18.24 -21.50
C THR A 240 22.40 19.69 -21.50
N ALA A 241 22.59 20.29 -20.33
CA ALA A 241 23.13 21.64 -20.19
C ALA A 241 24.56 21.76 -20.75
N ALA A 242 25.42 20.77 -20.49
CA ALA A 242 26.77 20.74 -21.04
C ALA A 242 26.77 20.67 -22.58
N VAL A 243 25.94 19.80 -23.17
CA VAL A 243 25.80 19.69 -24.63
C VAL A 243 25.32 21.00 -25.25
N LEU A 244 24.26 21.61 -24.68
CA LEU A 244 23.74 22.89 -25.17
C LEU A 244 24.79 24.01 -25.07
N THR A 245 25.56 24.04 -23.98
CA THR A 245 26.62 25.03 -23.76
C THR A 245 27.74 24.87 -24.80
N LEU A 246 28.20 23.64 -25.03
CA LEU A 246 29.23 23.33 -26.03
C LEU A 246 28.74 23.63 -27.45
N ALA A 247 27.51 23.27 -27.79
CA ALA A 247 26.93 23.57 -29.10
C ALA A 247 26.79 25.09 -29.34
N THR A 248 26.38 25.84 -28.32
CA THR A 248 26.28 27.31 -28.38
C THR A 248 27.67 27.93 -28.55
N ALA A 249 28.64 27.49 -27.75
CA ALA A 249 30.03 27.97 -27.85
C ALA A 249 30.63 27.66 -29.23
N PHE A 250 30.39 26.46 -29.77
CA PHE A 250 30.83 26.07 -31.10
C PHE A 250 30.18 26.94 -32.19
N SER A 251 28.87 27.18 -32.12
CA SER A 251 28.15 28.03 -33.07
C SER A 251 28.65 29.48 -33.06
N LEU A 252 28.96 30.02 -31.88
CA LEU A 252 29.53 31.36 -31.74
C LEU A 252 30.97 31.42 -32.26
N TRP A 253 31.77 30.39 -32.04
CA TRP A 253 33.14 30.30 -32.56
C TRP A 253 33.16 30.16 -34.09
N SER A 254 32.29 29.32 -34.67
CA SER A 254 32.23 29.11 -36.12
C SER A 254 31.73 30.33 -36.89
N ARG A 255 31.03 31.26 -36.25
CA ARG A 255 30.60 32.54 -36.85
C ARG A 255 31.68 33.64 -36.83
N LYS A 256 32.75 33.46 -36.04
CA LYS A 256 33.87 34.42 -35.97
C LYS A 256 34.99 34.13 -36.99
N LYS A 257 34.93 32.97 -37.67
CA LYS A 257 35.76 32.64 -38.84
C LYS A 257 34.97 32.95 -40.11
#